data_AF-K6XG93-F1
#
_entry.id   AF-K6XG93-F1
#
_cell.length_a   1.000
_cell.length_b   1.000
_cell.length_c   1.000
_cell.angle_alpha   90.00
_cell.angle_beta   90.00
_cell.angle_gamma   90.00
#
_symmetry.space_group_name_H-M   'P 1'
#
loop_
_entity.id
_entity.type
_entity.pdbx_description
1 polymer ?
#
loop_
_entity_poly.entity_id
_entity_poly.type
_entity_poly.pdbx_seq_one_letter_code
_entity_poly.pdbx_strand_id
1 'polypeptide(L)'
;HPGYVHVQTSLLELGQMRAALGDENVELGAPLKGTVQATFGNPGLLAMTSITAKENQPAALKVMQFLASADQQAKLNKASGTFPTRTDAPPPGDSKDIATMAQALKVAKPGEPSPAARQVMAALAPRIQGALRGDYTPKEALDQAATEANAILARTVR
;
A
#
# COMPACT_ATOMS: atom_id res chain seq x y z
N HIS A 1 -2.86 -11.47 19.98
CA HIS A 1 -3.51 -11.81 21.26
C HIS A 1 -4.93 -12.23 21.00
N PRO A 2 -5.45 -13.32 21.59
CA PRO A 2 -6.87 -13.66 21.48
C PRO A 2 -7.70 -12.48 22.02
N GLY A 3 -8.58 -11.92 21.19
CA GLY A 3 -9.43 -10.76 21.53
C GLY A 3 -9.19 -9.49 20.71
N TYR A 4 -8.12 -9.40 19.90
CA TYR A 4 -7.89 -8.25 19.03
C TYR A 4 -8.30 -8.52 17.59
N VAL A 5 -8.94 -7.53 16.97
CA VAL A 5 -9.16 -7.50 15.52
C VAL A 5 -7.97 -6.78 14.88
N HIS A 6 -7.30 -7.45 13.95
CA HIS A 6 -6.20 -6.86 13.20
C HIS A 6 -6.73 -6.27 11.89
N VAL A 7 -6.45 -5.00 11.67
CA VAL A 7 -6.84 -4.27 10.45
C VAL A 7 -5.62 -3.56 9.90
N GLN A 8 -5.45 -3.58 8.58
CA GLN A 8 -4.46 -2.73 7.90
C GLN A 8 -4.95 -1.28 7.93
N THR A 9 -4.07 -0.32 8.22
CA THR A 9 -4.47 1.09 8.38
C THR A 9 -3.39 2.05 7.87
N SER A 10 -3.77 3.33 7.74
CA SER A 10 -2.91 4.49 7.53
C SER A 10 -2.90 5.40 8.77
N LEU A 11 -2.00 6.39 8.82
CA LEU A 11 -1.96 7.34 9.95
C LEU A 11 -3.26 8.15 10.09
N LEU A 12 -3.91 8.48 8.96
CA LEU A 12 -5.19 9.17 8.96
C LEU A 12 -6.30 8.30 9.56
N GLU A 13 -6.43 7.06 9.07
CA GLU A 13 -7.43 6.11 9.56
C GLU A 13 -7.19 5.72 11.01
N LEU A 14 -5.93 5.62 11.45
CA LEU A 14 -5.57 5.39 12.85
C LEU A 14 -6.14 6.48 13.76
N GLY A 15 -5.97 7.75 13.36
CA GLY A 15 -6.55 8.89 14.08
C GLY A 15 -8.08 8.84 14.13
N GLN A 16 -8.72 8.43 13.03
CA GLN A 16 -10.18 8.26 12.97
C GLN A 16 -10.67 7.12 13.86
N MET A 17 -9.97 5.97 13.86
CA MET A 17 -10.30 4.82 14.70
C MET A 17 -10.17 5.16 16.18
N ARG A 18 -9.08 5.82 16.57
CA ARG A 18 -8.88 6.29 17.94
C ARG A 18 -9.94 7.30 18.39
N ALA A 19 -10.31 8.24 17.51
CA ALA A 19 -11.39 9.18 17.80
C ALA A 19 -12.76 8.50 17.97
N ALA A 20 -13.01 7.40 17.24
CA ALA A 20 -14.28 6.67 17.31
C ALA A 20 -14.34 5.63 18.42
N LEU A 21 -13.22 4.96 18.72
CA LEU A 21 -13.16 3.79 19.59
C LEU A 21 -12.45 4.06 20.92
N GLY A 22 -11.75 5.19 21.08
CA GLY A 22 -10.89 5.51 22.23
C GLY A 22 -9.43 5.13 21.99
N ASP A 23 -8.50 5.98 22.46
CA ASP A 23 -7.05 5.78 22.31
C ASP A 23 -6.57 4.47 22.96
N GLU A 24 -7.19 4.10 24.08
CA GLU A 24 -6.89 2.88 24.83
C GLU A 24 -7.32 1.59 24.13
N ASN A 25 -8.21 1.69 23.14
CA ASN A 25 -8.77 0.54 22.43
C ASN A 25 -8.11 0.32 21.06
N VAL A 26 -7.21 1.21 20.62
CA VAL A 26 -6.59 1.16 19.30
C VAL A 26 -5.08 1.37 19.36
N GLU A 27 -4.34 0.28 19.14
CA GLU A 27 -2.88 0.28 19.04
C GLU A 27 -2.43 0.12 17.58
N LEU A 28 -1.42 0.90 17.18
CA LEU A 28 -0.69 0.65 15.95
C LEU A 28 0.47 -0.31 16.22
N GLY A 29 0.38 -1.51 15.64
CA GLY A 29 1.42 -2.53 15.72
C GLY A 29 2.29 -2.60 14.46
N ALA A 30 3.40 -3.33 14.57
CA ALA A 30 4.19 -3.73 13.40
C ALA A 30 3.38 -4.68 12.49
N PRO A 31 3.72 -4.79 11.20
CA PRO A 31 3.12 -5.79 10.31
C PRO A 31 3.16 -7.20 10.89
N LEU A 32 2.13 -7.99 10.61
CA LEU A 32 2.07 -9.39 11.04
C LEU A 32 3.29 -10.15 10.53
N LYS A 33 3.82 -11.05 11.38
CA LYS A 33 4.97 -11.89 11.06
C LYS A 33 4.56 -13.36 11.12
N GLY A 34 4.59 -14.01 9.95
CA GLY A 34 4.57 -15.48 9.84
C GLY A 34 5.98 -15.99 9.56
N THR A 35 6.15 -16.75 8.48
CA THR A 35 7.47 -17.12 7.93
C THR A 35 8.30 -15.89 7.56
N VAL A 36 7.64 -14.88 6.99
CA VAL A 36 8.22 -13.57 6.68
C VAL A 36 7.35 -12.48 7.29
N GLN A 37 7.94 -11.33 7.58
CA GLN A 37 7.22 -10.11 7.90
C GLN A 37 7.08 -9.27 6.64
N ALA A 38 5.86 -8.97 6.23
CA ALA A 38 5.57 -8.20 5.03
C ALA A 38 4.29 -7.39 5.22
N THR A 39 4.21 -6.26 4.52
CA THR A 39 2.98 -5.47 4.41
C THR A 39 2.84 -4.90 3.01
N PHE A 40 1.64 -4.45 2.67
CA PHE A 40 1.39 -3.72 1.43
C PHE A 40 1.71 -2.24 1.63
N GLY A 41 2.44 -1.66 0.67
CA GLY A 41 2.71 -0.22 0.59
C GLY A 41 2.12 0.38 -0.69
N ASN A 42 1.53 1.58 -0.60
CA ASN A 42 1.03 2.29 -1.76
C ASN A 42 1.93 3.49 -2.10
N PRO A 43 2.89 3.35 -3.04
CA PRO A 43 3.72 4.48 -3.44
C PRO A 43 2.91 5.48 -4.29
N GLY A 44 3.01 6.77 -3.95
CA GLY A 44 2.56 7.84 -4.83
C GLY A 44 3.52 8.03 -6.00
N LEU A 45 3.00 8.27 -7.20
CA LEU A 45 3.78 8.45 -8.42
C LEU A 45 3.43 9.77 -9.12
N LEU A 46 4.45 10.44 -9.64
CA LEU A 46 4.31 11.52 -10.62
C LEU A 46 4.56 10.93 -12.01
N ALA A 47 3.64 11.15 -12.94
CA ALA A 47 3.75 10.65 -14.30
C ALA A 47 3.47 11.76 -15.31
N MET A 48 4.23 11.79 -16.39
CA MET A 48 3.96 12.64 -17.55
C MET A 48 3.07 11.86 -18.51
N THR A 49 1.97 12.47 -18.95
CA THR A 49 1.06 11.83 -19.89
C THR A 49 1.65 11.85 -21.29
N SER A 50 1.34 10.83 -22.10
CA SER A 50 1.80 10.73 -23.49
C SER A 50 1.29 11.86 -24.40
N ILE A 51 0.21 12.53 -24.00
CA ILE A 51 -0.38 13.67 -24.72
C ILE A 51 0.30 15.01 -24.40
N THR A 52 1.31 15.02 -23.52
CA THR A 52 2.06 16.25 -23.21
C THR A 52 2.79 16.72 -24.46
N ALA A 53 2.42 17.92 -24.94
CA ALA A 53 3.06 18.55 -26.09
C ALA A 53 4.59 18.61 -25.91
N LYS A 54 5.34 18.30 -26.97
CA LYS A 54 6.80 18.09 -26.89
C LYS A 54 7.54 19.31 -26.34
N GLU A 55 7.11 20.49 -26.73
CA GLU A 55 7.61 21.79 -26.26
C GLU A 55 7.38 22.02 -24.76
N ASN A 56 6.38 21.37 -24.16
CA ASN A 56 6.04 21.50 -22.74
C ASN A 56 6.73 20.45 -21.86
N GLN A 57 7.28 19.37 -22.45
CA GLN A 57 7.93 18.30 -21.69
C GLN A 57 9.07 18.80 -20.79
N PRO A 58 9.96 19.72 -21.24
CA PRO A 58 11.00 20.26 -20.36
C PRO A 58 10.43 21.01 -19.15
N ALA A 59 9.34 21.77 -19.32
CA ALA A 59 8.68 22.48 -18.23
C ALA A 59 7.99 21.50 -17.26
N ALA A 60 7.30 20.48 -17.78
CA ALA A 60 6.68 19.43 -16.98
C ALA A 60 7.72 18.69 -16.13
N LEU A 61 8.88 18.34 -16.70
CA LEU A 61 9.97 17.70 -15.97
C LEU A 61 10.51 18.60 -14.84
N LYS A 62 10.66 19.91 -15.07
CA LYS A 62 11.08 20.85 -14.01
C LYS A 62 10.10 20.88 -12.84
N VAL A 63 8.79 20.85 -13.11
CA VAL A 63 7.76 20.78 -12.06
C VAL A 63 7.87 19.47 -11.29
N MET A 64 8.02 18.34 -11.98
CA MET A 64 8.19 17.04 -11.32
C MET A 64 9.44 16.99 -10.44
N GLN A 65 10.56 17.52 -10.92
CA GLN A 65 11.81 17.62 -10.15
C GLN A 65 11.63 18.50 -8.91
N PHE A 66 10.94 19.64 -9.05
CA PHE A 66 10.63 20.52 -7.93
C PHE A 66 9.79 19.81 -6.87
N LEU A 67 8.68 19.19 -7.25
CA LEU A 67 7.81 18.44 -6.33
C LEU A 67 8.53 17.24 -5.69
N ALA A 68 9.44 16.61 -6.43
CA ALA A 68 10.25 15.50 -5.94
C ALA A 68 11.48 15.92 -5.13
N SER A 69 11.78 17.21 -4.98
CA SER A 69 12.89 17.67 -4.15
C SER A 69 12.66 17.36 -2.67
N ALA A 70 13.73 17.21 -1.89
CA ALA A 70 13.64 16.88 -0.46
C ALA A 70 12.77 17.88 0.31
N ASP A 71 12.97 19.18 0.07
CA ASP A 71 12.21 20.26 0.71
C ASP A 71 10.72 20.20 0.40
N GLN A 72 10.35 19.93 -0.86
CA GLN A 72 8.94 19.88 -1.26
C GLN A 72 8.28 18.58 -0.79
N GLN A 73 8.99 17.45 -0.86
CA GLN A 73 8.50 16.22 -0.25
C GLN A 73 8.26 16.41 1.25
N ALA A 74 9.22 16.94 2.01
CA ALA A 74 9.05 17.22 3.44
C ALA A 74 7.78 18.03 3.75
N LYS A 75 7.50 19.08 2.96
CA LYS A 75 6.29 19.90 3.10
C LYS A 75 5.01 19.13 2.75
N LEU A 76 4.98 18.46 1.60
CA LEU A 76 3.82 17.70 1.12
C LEU A 76 3.50 16.51 2.02
N ASN A 77 4.51 15.77 2.43
CA ASN A 77 4.39 14.61 3.31
C ASN A 77 3.91 15.02 4.70
N LYS A 78 4.43 16.11 5.27
CA LYS A 78 3.93 16.67 6.54
C LYS A 78 2.45 17.07 6.44
N ALA A 79 2.05 17.71 5.35
CA ALA A 79 0.67 18.15 5.14
C ALA A 79 -0.31 16.98 4.91
N SER A 80 0.14 15.92 4.24
CA SER A 80 -0.70 14.77 3.88
C SER A 80 -0.65 13.60 4.86
N GLY A 81 0.27 13.60 5.82
CA GLY A 81 0.52 12.47 6.71
C GLY A 81 1.11 11.25 5.98
N THR A 82 1.72 11.44 4.81
CA THR A 82 2.39 10.38 4.04
C THR A 82 3.90 10.40 4.24
N PHE A 83 4.61 9.38 3.76
CA PHE A 83 6.05 9.27 3.91
C PHE A 83 6.78 9.71 2.63
N PRO A 84 7.92 10.43 2.75
CA PRO A 84 8.71 10.79 1.58
C PRO A 84 9.26 9.54 0.90
N THR A 85 9.43 9.61 -0.42
CA THR A 85 10.10 8.57 -1.20
C THR A 85 11.62 8.72 -1.18
N ARG A 86 12.11 9.87 -0.72
CA ARG A 86 13.54 10.16 -0.55
C ARG A 86 14.05 9.79 0.83
N THR A 87 15.28 9.29 0.89
CA THR A 87 15.97 8.95 2.14
C THR A 87 16.59 10.15 2.85
N ASP A 88 16.79 11.27 2.14
CA ASP A 88 17.32 12.53 2.68
C ASP A 88 16.22 13.53 3.07
N ALA A 89 14.94 13.15 2.96
CA ALA A 89 13.81 13.93 3.44
C ALA A 89 13.33 13.37 4.80
N PRO A 90 13.01 14.24 5.78
CA PRO A 90 12.54 13.79 7.08
C PRO A 90 11.13 13.17 7.00
N PRO A 91 10.78 12.24 7.91
CA PRO A 91 9.42 11.75 8.06
C PRO A 91 8.45 12.89 8.42
N PRO A 92 7.12 12.70 8.28
CA PRO A 92 6.12 13.76 8.50
C PRO A 92 6.01 14.25 9.96
N GLY A 93 6.77 13.68 10.89
CA GLY A 93 6.80 14.02 12.31
C GLY A 93 7.62 12.99 13.12
N ASP A 94 7.50 13.04 14.45
CA ASP A 94 8.34 12.29 15.41
C ASP A 94 7.54 11.41 16.37
N SER A 95 6.24 11.21 16.14
CA SER A 95 5.41 10.37 17.00
C SER A 95 5.82 8.89 16.95
N LYS A 96 5.47 8.14 18.01
CA LYS A 96 5.65 6.67 18.06
C LYS A 96 4.98 5.97 16.86
N ASP A 97 3.81 6.45 16.43
CA ASP A 97 3.10 5.86 15.29
C ASP A 97 3.85 6.12 13.98
N ILE A 98 4.39 7.32 13.78
CA ILE A 98 5.22 7.65 12.61
C ILE A 98 6.48 6.79 12.58
N ALA A 99 7.15 6.63 13.73
CA ALA A 99 8.30 5.74 13.84
C ALA A 99 7.92 4.28 13.51
N THR A 100 6.77 3.80 13.97
CA THR A 100 6.27 2.45 13.69
C THR A 100 6.00 2.23 12.20
N MET A 101 5.32 3.19 11.54
CA MET A 101 5.09 3.16 10.11
C MET A 101 6.40 3.25 9.30
N ALA A 102 7.35 4.09 9.72
CA ALA A 102 8.65 4.21 9.08
C ALA A 102 9.44 2.89 9.12
N GLN A 103 9.35 2.13 10.22
CA GLN A 103 9.94 0.79 10.29
C GLN A 103 9.21 -0.19 9.37
N ALA A 104 7.88 -0.11 9.28
CA ALA A 104 7.08 -0.95 8.38
C ALA A 104 7.45 -0.76 6.90
N LEU A 105 7.88 0.44 6.48
CA LEU A 105 8.34 0.69 5.11
C LEU A 105 9.49 -0.21 4.67
N LYS A 106 10.34 -0.68 5.60
CA LYS A 106 11.47 -1.58 5.28
C LYS A 106 11.01 -2.95 4.77
N VAL A 107 9.80 -3.35 5.13
CA VAL A 107 9.19 -4.64 4.75
C VAL A 107 7.94 -4.46 3.89
N ALA A 108 7.60 -3.22 3.55
CA ALA A 108 6.49 -2.91 2.66
C ALA A 108 6.83 -3.33 1.22
N LYS A 109 5.86 -3.94 0.55
CA LYS A 109 5.94 -4.29 -0.87
C LYS A 109 4.95 -3.44 -1.65
N PRO A 110 5.38 -2.77 -2.73
CA PRO A 110 4.44 -2.08 -3.60
C PRO A 110 3.53 -3.09 -4.31
N GLY A 111 2.39 -2.62 -4.82
CA GLY A 111 1.54 -3.43 -5.67
C GLY A 111 2.23 -3.90 -6.94
N GLU A 112 1.78 -5.05 -7.46
CA GLU A 112 2.27 -5.64 -8.70
C GLU A 112 1.97 -4.73 -9.90
N PRO A 113 2.99 -4.24 -10.64
CA PRO A 113 2.78 -3.31 -11.76
C PRO A 113 2.19 -3.97 -13.02
N SER A 114 2.14 -5.30 -13.09
CA SER A 114 1.56 -6.02 -14.23
C SER A 114 0.15 -5.53 -14.59
N PRO A 115 -0.17 -5.33 -15.89
CA PRO A 115 -1.54 -5.04 -16.33
C PRO A 115 -2.56 -6.09 -15.88
N ALA A 116 -2.12 -7.34 -15.68
CA ALA A 116 -2.97 -8.44 -15.22
C ALA A 116 -3.25 -8.39 -13.71
N ALA A 117 -2.49 -7.63 -12.92
CA ALA A 117 -2.51 -7.67 -11.46
C ALA A 117 -3.91 -7.50 -10.89
N ARG A 118 -4.66 -6.51 -11.38
CA ARG A 118 -6.03 -6.25 -10.92
C ARG A 118 -6.99 -7.41 -11.21
N GLN A 119 -6.83 -8.06 -12.36
CA GLN A 119 -7.66 -9.21 -12.73
C GLN A 119 -7.32 -10.44 -11.89
N VAL A 120 -6.03 -10.68 -11.63
CA VAL A 120 -5.58 -11.75 -10.73
C VAL A 120 -6.10 -11.52 -9.30
N MET A 121 -5.98 -10.30 -8.77
CA MET A 121 -6.52 -9.95 -7.45
C MET A 121 -8.04 -10.12 -7.38
N ALA A 122 -8.76 -9.81 -8.46
CA ALA A 122 -10.21 -10.02 -8.55
C ALA A 122 -10.61 -11.51 -8.52
N ALA A 123 -9.79 -12.41 -9.07
CA ALA A 123 -10.00 -13.86 -8.98
C ALA A 123 -9.72 -14.41 -7.57
N LEU A 124 -8.74 -13.85 -6.87
CA LEU A 124 -8.38 -14.23 -5.50
C LEU A 124 -9.46 -13.86 -4.46
N ALA A 125 -9.98 -12.63 -4.54
CA ALA A 125 -10.87 -12.06 -3.54
C ALA A 125 -12.08 -12.94 -3.16
N PRO A 126 -12.92 -13.44 -4.10
CA PRO A 126 -14.09 -14.24 -3.73
C PRO A 126 -13.71 -15.58 -3.09
N ARG A 127 -12.58 -16.17 -3.48
CA ARG A 127 -12.11 -17.45 -2.93
C ARG A 127 -11.60 -17.29 -1.49
N ILE A 128 -10.85 -16.23 -1.23
CA ILE A 128 -10.43 -15.88 0.14
C ILE A 128 -11.65 -15.62 1.03
N GLN A 129 -12.64 -14.86 0.53
CA GLN A 129 -13.88 -14.60 1.27
C GLN A 129 -14.68 -15.88 1.54
N GLY A 130 -14.74 -16.81 0.58
CA GLY A 130 -15.35 -18.12 0.77
C GLY A 130 -14.65 -18.95 1.86
N ALA A 131 -13.31 -18.98 1.85
CA ALA A 131 -12.54 -19.67 2.88
C ALA A 131 -12.77 -19.08 4.28
N LEU A 132 -12.83 -17.75 4.40
CA LEU A 132 -13.09 -17.07 5.68
C LEU A 132 -14.50 -17.35 6.23
N ARG A 133 -15.48 -17.62 5.37
CA ARG A 133 -16.83 -18.05 5.76
C ARG A 133 -16.94 -19.56 6.04
N GLY A 134 -15.92 -20.34 5.68
CA GLY A 134 -15.95 -21.80 5.78
C GLY A 134 -16.58 -22.52 4.58
N ASP A 135 -16.83 -21.82 3.47
CA ASP A 135 -17.36 -22.43 2.23
C ASP A 135 -16.34 -23.37 1.57
N TYR A 136 -15.05 -23.15 1.83
CA TYR A 136 -13.91 -23.93 1.34
C TYR A 136 -12.83 -24.04 2.42
N THR A 137 -11.99 -25.08 2.36
CA THR A 137 -10.72 -25.04 3.08
C THR A 137 -9.78 -23.98 2.49
N PRO A 138 -8.80 -23.45 3.25
CA PRO A 138 -7.82 -22.51 2.72
C PRO A 138 -7.07 -23.05 1.49
N LYS A 139 -6.79 -24.36 1.46
CA LYS A 139 -6.12 -25.00 0.33
C LYS A 139 -7.01 -25.01 -0.91
N GLU A 140 -8.26 -25.46 -0.81
CA GLU A 140 -9.18 -25.52 -1.95
C GLU A 140 -9.45 -24.13 -2.54
N ALA A 141 -9.64 -23.12 -1.69
CA ALA A 141 -9.84 -21.75 -2.13
C ALA A 141 -8.65 -21.22 -2.94
N LEU A 142 -7.42 -21.46 -2.46
CA LEU A 142 -6.20 -21.02 -3.15
C LEU A 142 -5.95 -21.81 -4.44
N ASP A 143 -6.20 -23.12 -4.45
CA ASP A 143 -6.05 -23.94 -5.66
C ASP A 143 -7.03 -23.48 -6.76
N GLN A 144 -8.28 -23.17 -6.41
CA GLN A 144 -9.27 -22.65 -7.35
C GLN A 144 -8.89 -21.25 -7.85
N ALA A 145 -8.45 -20.35 -6.96
CA ALA A 145 -7.98 -19.03 -7.34
C ALA A 145 -6.78 -19.10 -8.29
N ALA A 146 -5.85 -20.04 -8.05
CA ALA A 146 -4.68 -20.24 -8.89
C ALA A 146 -5.06 -20.69 -10.32
N THR A 147 -6.00 -21.62 -10.46
CA THR A 147 -6.51 -22.04 -11.78
C THR A 147 -7.07 -20.84 -12.57
N GLU A 148 -7.90 -20.02 -11.93
CA GLU A 148 -8.50 -18.85 -12.56
C GLU A 148 -7.45 -17.78 -12.90
N ALA A 149 -6.54 -17.47 -11.98
CA ALA A 149 -5.44 -16.54 -12.20
C ALA A 149 -4.51 -16.99 -13.34
N ASN A 150 -4.20 -18.28 -13.44
CA ASN A 150 -3.37 -18.81 -14.53
C ASN A 150 -4.05 -18.66 -15.89
N ALA A 151 -5.37 -18.88 -15.97
CA ALA A 151 -6.13 -18.62 -17.19
C ALA A 151 -6.10 -17.13 -17.59
N ILE A 152 -6.15 -16.22 -16.61
CA ILE A 152 -6.00 -14.77 -16.83
C ILE A 152 -4.60 -14.44 -17.37
N LEU A 153 -3.55 -14.98 -16.76
CA LEU A 153 -2.19 -14.71 -17.20
C LEU A 153 -1.95 -15.23 -18.64
N ALA A 154 -2.47 -16.40 -18.98
CA ALA A 154 -2.34 -17.00 -20.31
C ALA A 154 -2.97 -16.16 -21.45
N ARG A 155 -3.97 -15.34 -21.14
CA ARG A 155 -4.61 -14.43 -22.12
C ARG A 155 -4.01 -13.02 -22.15
N THR A 156 -3.40 -12.57 -21.05
CA THR A 156 -2.94 -11.17 -20.90
C THR A 156 -1.45 -10.98 -21.20
N VAL A 157 -0.63 -12.04 -21.11
CA VAL A 157 0.82 -11.99 -21.38
C VAL A 157 1.15 -12.34 -22.85
N ARG A 158 0.17 -12.23 -23.76
CA ARG A 158 0.41 -12.38 -25.21
C ARG A 158 0.77 -11.05 -25.85
#